data_AF-A0A2W6ZE55-F1
#
_entry.id   AF-A0A2W6ZE55-F1
#
_cell.length_a   1.000
_cell.length_b   1.000
_cell.length_c   1.000
_cell.angle_alpha   90.00
_cell.angle_beta   90.00
_cell.angle_gamma   90.00
#
_symmetry.space_group_name_H-M   'P 1'
#
loop_
_entity.id
_entity.type
_entity.pdbx_description
1 polymer ?
#
loop_
_entity_poly.entity_id
_entity_poly.type
_entity_poly.pdbx_seq_one_letter_code
_entity_poly.pdbx_strand_id
1 'polypeptide(L)' 'MTFLGTLDELKVLVDRLAFPGHWEHKGQFELFVSDQEDTNLRLNWWPQSGVLTVVGDPAEREGVEERLAALLAER' A
#
# COMPACT_ATOMS: atom_id res chain seq x y z
N MET A 1 0.17 -9.15 -3.33
CA MET A 1 -1.02 -9.62 -2.58
C MET A 1 -2.30 -9.12 -3.28
N THR A 2 -3.49 -9.50 -2.81
CA THR A 2 -4.77 -9.11 -3.43
C THR A 2 -5.70 -8.46 -2.40
N PHE A 3 -6.32 -7.34 -2.76
CA PHE A 3 -7.32 -6.62 -1.98
C PHE A 3 -8.53 -6.26 -2.87
N LEU A 4 -9.67 -6.87 -2.59
CA LEU A 4 -10.95 -6.65 -3.28
C LEU A 4 -11.87 -5.77 -2.42
N GLY A 5 -11.52 -4.51 -2.29
CA GLY A 5 -12.31 -3.50 -1.56
C GLY A 5 -12.32 -2.17 -2.29
N THR A 6 -12.72 -1.13 -1.57
CA THR A 6 -12.74 0.26 -2.03
C THR A 6 -11.43 0.98 -1.70
N LEU A 7 -11.17 2.10 -2.39
CA LEU A 7 -10.01 2.94 -2.08
C LEU A 7 -10.05 3.45 -0.64
N ASP A 8 -11.23 3.81 -0.13
CA ASP A 8 -11.36 4.35 1.22
C ASP A 8 -11.06 3.29 2.29
N GLU A 9 -11.49 2.05 2.08
CA GLU A 9 -11.09 0.93 2.95
C GLU A 9 -9.57 0.70 2.90
N LEU A 10 -8.96 0.76 1.71
CA LEU A 10 -7.51 0.61 1.57
C LEU A 10 -6.75 1.73 2.28
N LYS A 11 -7.21 2.98 2.18
CA LYS A 11 -6.64 4.13 2.89
C LYS A 11 -6.61 3.91 4.39
N VAL A 12 -7.72 3.46 4.97
CA VAL A 12 -7.80 3.13 6.40
C VAL A 12 -6.80 2.04 6.78
N LEU A 13 -6.59 1.02 5.94
CA LEU A 13 -5.59 -0.02 6.19
C LEU A 13 -4.16 0.51 6.12
N VAL A 14 -3.85 1.35 5.12
CA VAL A 14 -2.52 1.96 4.96
C VAL A 14 -2.23 2.93 6.11
N ASP A 15 -3.20 3.69 6.58
CA ASP A 15 -3.05 4.57 7.75
C ASP A 15 -2.66 3.80 9.02
N ARG A 16 -3.15 2.56 9.18
CA ARG A 16 -2.77 1.66 10.29
C ARG A 16 -1.32 1.19 10.23
N LEU A 17 -0.64 1.32 9.10
CA LEU A 17 0.80 1.03 9.00
C LEU A 17 1.65 2.11 9.69
N ALA A 18 1.05 3.25 10.08
CA ALA A 18 1.75 4.42 10.63
C ALA A 18 2.89 4.88 9.72
N PHE A 19 2.64 4.81 8.41
CA PHE A 19 3.58 5.11 7.35
C PHE A 19 3.17 6.41 6.67
N PRO A 20 3.83 7.55 6.95
CA PRO A 20 3.41 8.85 6.43
C PRO A 20 3.63 8.92 4.92
N GLY A 21 2.66 9.51 4.21
CA GLY A 21 2.67 9.59 2.77
C GLY A 21 1.38 10.16 2.21
N HIS A 22 1.28 10.15 0.89
CA HIS A 22 0.13 10.67 0.16
C HIS A 22 -0.32 9.74 -0.95
N TRP A 23 -1.59 9.87 -1.33
CA TRP A 23 -2.20 9.12 -2.43
C TRP A 23 -2.17 9.90 -3.73
N GLU A 24 -1.79 9.23 -4.80
CA GLU A 24 -1.83 9.73 -6.17
C GLU A 24 -2.71 8.82 -7.04
N HIS A 25 -3.67 9.43 -7.74
CA HIS A 25 -4.47 8.72 -8.73
C HIS A 25 -3.72 8.67 -10.07
N LYS A 26 -3.50 7.48 -10.61
CA LYS A 26 -2.78 7.26 -11.89
C LYS A 26 -3.68 6.69 -12.99
N GLY A 27 -4.98 6.94 -12.91
CA GLY A 27 -5.98 6.47 -13.89
C GLY A 27 -6.39 5.03 -13.64
N GLN A 28 -5.50 4.07 -13.95
CA GLN A 28 -5.82 2.63 -13.84
C GLN A 28 -5.50 2.03 -12.48
N PHE A 29 -4.72 2.74 -11.67
CA PHE A 29 -4.30 2.31 -10.34
C PHE A 29 -4.16 3.52 -9.41
N GLU A 30 -4.19 3.21 -8.13
CA GLU A 30 -3.91 4.13 -7.05
C GLU A 30 -2.49 3.87 -6.54
N LEU A 31 -1.77 4.94 -6.23
CA LEU A 31 -0.42 4.91 -5.75
C LEU A 31 -0.35 5.60 -4.40
N PHE A 32 0.19 4.94 -3.38
CA PHE A 32 0.60 5.58 -2.14
C PHE A 32 2.12 5.79 -2.18
N VAL A 33 2.57 7.02 -1.96
CA VAL A 33 3.98 7.41 -1.96
C VAL A 33 4.37 7.82 -0.55
N SER A 34 5.47 7.25 -0.04
CA SER A 34 6.05 7.69 1.23
C SER A 34 6.55 9.12 1.17
N ASP A 35 6.32 9.88 2.24
CA ASP A 35 6.90 11.22 2.43
C ASP A 35 8.22 11.19 3.24
N GLN A 36 8.72 10.00 3.60
CA GLN A 36 9.98 9.88 4.34
C GLN A 36 11.18 10.06 3.40
N GLU A 37 12.16 10.88 3.80
CA GLU A 37 13.28 11.28 2.94
C GLU A 37 14.23 10.13 2.56
N ASP A 38 14.32 9.09 3.39
CA ASP A 38 15.29 7.99 3.23
C ASP A 38 14.70 6.71 2.60
N THR A 39 13.43 6.74 2.16
CA THR A 39 12.78 5.57 1.55
C THR A 39 12.21 5.88 0.18
N ASN A 40 12.23 4.88 -0.69
CA ASN A 40 11.52 4.89 -1.97
C ASN A 40 10.30 3.98 -1.96
N LEU A 41 9.84 3.57 -0.77
CA LEU A 41 8.68 2.72 -0.60
C LEU A 41 7.42 3.38 -1.15
N ARG A 42 6.68 2.59 -1.92
CA ARG A 42 5.40 2.93 -2.50
C ARG A 42 4.51 1.71 -2.58
N LEU A 43 3.21 1.94 -2.57
CA LEU A 43 2.20 0.90 -2.68
C LEU A 43 1.33 1.17 -3.89
N ASN A 44 1.23 0.20 -4.78
CA ASN A 44 0.42 0.29 -5.99
C ASN A 44 -0.79 -0.63 -5.84
N TRP A 45 -1.97 -0.12 -6.15
CA TRP A 45 -3.21 -0.88 -6.11
C TRP A 45 -4.04 -0.72 -7.38
N TRP A 46 -4.40 -1.82 -8.02
CA TRP A 46 -5.27 -1.85 -9.20
C TRP A 46 -6.69 -2.26 -8.79
N PRO A 47 -7.68 -1.34 -8.79
CA PRO A 47 -9.03 -1.64 -8.32
C PRO A 47 -9.74 -2.75 -9.12
N GLN A 48 -9.47 -2.84 -10.43
CA GLN A 48 -10.13 -3.81 -11.31
C GLN A 48 -9.75 -5.27 -11.00
N SER A 49 -8.50 -5.52 -10.61
CA SER A 49 -7.99 -6.85 -10.32
C SER A 49 -7.80 -7.11 -8.82
N GLY A 50 -7.81 -6.05 -8.02
CA GLY A 50 -7.41 -6.07 -6.61
C GLY A 50 -5.91 -6.26 -6.39
N VAL A 51 -5.09 -6.29 -7.44
CA VAL A 51 -3.64 -6.49 -7.28
C VAL A 51 -3.05 -5.36 -6.45
N LEU A 52 -2.34 -5.73 -5.41
CA LEU A 52 -1.69 -4.83 -4.45
C LEU A 52 -0.22 -5.23 -4.32
N THR A 53 0.67 -4.28 -4.59
CA THR A 53 2.12 -4.50 -4.56
C THR A 53 2.82 -3.41 -3.79
N VAL A 54 3.78 -3.79 -2.96
CA VAL A 54 4.73 -2.84 -2.35
C VAL A 54 6.01 -2.84 -3.20
N VAL A 55 6.53 -1.66 -3.47
CA VAL A 55 7.72 -1.46 -4.31
C VAL A 55 8.66 -0.53 -3.55
N GLY A 56 9.95 -0.83 -3.56
CA GLY A 56 10.98 -0.05 -2.87
C GLY A 56 12.20 -0.91 -2.58
N ASP A 57 13.02 -0.45 -1.64
CA ASP A 57 14.15 -1.23 -1.12
C ASP A 57 13.67 -2.60 -0.60
N PRO A 58 14.34 -3.72 -0.97
CA PRO A 58 13.93 -5.06 -0.55
C PRO A 58 13.84 -5.26 0.96
N ALA A 59 14.76 -4.68 1.74
CA ALA A 59 14.83 -4.89 3.18
C ALA A 59 13.68 -4.18 3.90
N GLU A 60 13.29 -3.00 3.43
CA GLU A 60 12.15 -2.25 3.98
C GLU A 60 10.81 -2.83 3.51
N ARG A 61 10.76 -3.27 2.25
CA ARG A 61 9.56 -3.81 1.62
C ARG A 61 9.05 -5.05 2.34
N GLU A 62 9.92 -5.99 2.70
CA GLU A 62 9.51 -7.25 3.33
C GLU A 62 8.70 -7.00 4.61
N GLY A 63 9.18 -6.13 5.50
CA GLY A 63 8.47 -5.80 6.73
C GLY A 63 7.13 -5.08 6.51
N VAL A 64 7.03 -4.23 5.48
CA VAL A 64 5.77 -3.56 5.12
C VAL A 64 4.78 -4.56 4.50
N GLU A 65 5.25 -5.45 3.64
CA GLU A 65 4.42 -6.49 3.02
C GLU A 65 3.85 -7.45 4.07
N GLU A 66 4.64 -7.88 5.05
CA GLU A 66 4.17 -8.73 6.15
C GLU A 66 3.08 -8.05 6.99
N ARG A 67 3.31 -6.79 7.41
CA ARG A 67 2.34 -6.03 8.20
C ARG A 67 1.05 -5.77 7.42
N LEU A 68 1.17 -5.41 6.15
CA LEU A 68 0.01 -5.20 5.28
C LEU A 68 -0.78 -6.50 5.05
N ALA A 69 -0.09 -7.63 4.84
CA ALA A 69 -0.73 -8.93 4.71
C ALA A 69 -1.48 -9.32 6.00
N ALA A 70 -0.91 -9.06 7.17
CA ALA A 70 -1.58 -9.29 8.46
C ALA A 70 -2.85 -8.45 8.60
N LEU A 71 -2.78 -7.14 8.31
CA LEU A 71 -3.93 -6.24 8.34
C LEU A 71 -5.06 -6.66 7.38
N LEU A 72 -4.69 -7.19 6.21
CA LEU A 72 -5.65 -7.71 5.24
C LEU A 72 -6.34 -8.99 5.70
N ALA A 73 -5.67 -9.83 6.48
CA ALA A 73 -6.21 -11.08 7.02
C ALA A 73 -7.13 -10.87 8.23
N GLU A 74 -7.04 -9.72 8.92
CA GLU A 74 -7.95 -9.33 10.01
C GLU A 74 -9.35 -8.89 9.52
N ARG A 75 -9.51 -8.72 8.21
CA ARG A 75 -10.71 -8.17 7.57
C ARG A 75 -11.73 -9.26 7.22
#